data_AF-A0A939P7Q9-F1
#
_entry.id   AF-A0A939P7Q9-F1
#
_cell.length_a   1.000
_cell.length_b   1.000
_cell.length_c   1.000
_cell.angle_alpha   90.00
_cell.angle_beta   90.00
_cell.angle_gamma   90.00
#
_symmetry.space_group_name_H-M   'P 1'
#
loop_
_entity.id
_entity.type
_entity.pdbx_description
1 polymer ?
#
loop_
_entity_poly.entity_id
_entity_poly.type
_entity_poly.pdbx_seq_one_letter_code
_entity_poly.pdbx_strand_id
1 'polypeptide(L)'
;MLAAIHITARANAVWGPRIFEPTIAQQVTGPDAAALADETRQAYEQQRRSTHTPDGRPLGRAYVTIEGFRWLGYTSDLADLDLVTAGPGDSDATVRAVTRVLLEWRDGDWRVVGPPNGNWAASAAPIESADGYTRFPQGG
;
A
#
# COMPACT_ATOMS: atom_id res chain seq x y z
N MET A 1 -0.36 -6.82 12.09
CA MET A 1 -1.45 -6.17 11.31
C MET A 1 -1.27 -4.67 11.17
N LEU A 2 -1.19 -3.92 12.27
CA LEU A 2 -1.04 -2.45 12.21
C LEU A 2 0.18 -2.03 11.35
N ALA A 3 1.31 -2.71 11.49
CA ALA A 3 2.50 -2.47 10.65
C ALA A 3 2.20 -2.57 9.15
N ALA A 4 1.51 -3.62 8.69
CA ALA A 4 1.17 -3.82 7.28
C ALA A 4 0.38 -2.64 6.70
N ILE A 5 -0.63 -2.19 7.44
CA ILE A 5 -1.49 -1.06 7.05
C ILE A 5 -0.69 0.24 7.03
N HIS A 6 0.08 0.50 8.08
CA HIS A 6 0.85 1.74 8.19
C HIS A 6 1.93 1.83 7.10
N ILE A 7 2.64 0.74 6.84
CA ILE A 7 3.72 0.71 5.84
C ILE A 7 3.13 0.86 4.43
N THR A 8 2.12 0.06 4.07
CA THR A 8 1.50 0.13 2.73
C THR A 8 0.84 1.48 2.47
N ALA A 9 0.17 2.09 3.46
CA ALA A 9 -0.40 3.41 3.33
C ALA A 9 0.67 4.50 3.15
N ARG A 10 1.73 4.50 3.98
CA ARG A 10 2.79 5.53 3.96
C ARG A 10 3.77 5.38 2.80
N ALA A 11 3.89 4.19 2.22
CA ALA A 11 4.69 3.96 1.01
C ALA A 11 4.02 4.52 -0.27
N ASN A 12 2.83 5.11 -0.17
CA ASN A 12 2.14 5.69 -1.33
C ASN A 12 2.72 7.08 -1.71
N ALA A 13 2.94 7.28 -3.02
CA ALA A 13 3.44 8.52 -3.61
C ALA A 13 2.65 9.77 -3.21
N VAL A 14 1.34 9.64 -2.95
CA VAL A 14 0.44 10.76 -2.62
C VAL A 14 0.88 11.56 -1.39
N TRP A 15 1.57 10.91 -0.45
CA TRP A 15 2.06 11.55 0.79
C TRP A 15 3.34 12.35 0.59
N GLY A 16 3.94 12.25 -0.60
CA GLY A 16 5.16 12.94 -0.97
C GLY A 16 6.44 12.29 -0.42
N PRO A 17 7.59 12.67 -0.99
CA PRO A 17 8.87 12.00 -0.81
C PRO A 17 9.35 11.94 0.64
N ARG A 18 9.05 12.97 1.45
CA ARG A 18 9.42 13.02 2.87
C ARG A 18 8.75 11.92 3.70
N ILE A 19 7.68 11.30 3.20
CA ILE A 19 6.96 10.22 3.87
C ILE A 19 7.31 8.88 3.22
N PHE A 20 7.12 8.74 1.90
CA PHE A 20 7.28 7.43 1.26
C PHE A 20 8.74 6.98 1.19
N GLU A 21 9.72 7.87 0.97
CA GLU A 21 11.12 7.46 0.85
C GLU A 21 11.67 6.83 2.13
N PRO A 22 11.59 7.48 3.32
CA PRO A 22 12.08 6.84 4.54
C PRO A 22 11.26 5.61 4.92
N THR A 23 9.95 5.61 4.61
CA THR A 23 9.10 4.43 4.87
C THR A 23 9.58 3.24 4.04
N ILE A 24 9.80 3.41 2.73
CA ILE A 24 10.27 2.33 1.87
C ILE A 24 11.70 1.91 2.27
N ALA A 25 12.61 2.86 2.48
CA ALA A 25 13.99 2.57 2.82
C ALA A 25 14.15 1.82 4.16
N GLN A 26 13.28 2.06 5.13
CA GLN A 26 13.39 1.48 6.48
C GLN A 26 12.46 0.30 6.71
N GLN A 27 11.28 0.29 6.08
CA GLN A 27 10.19 -0.64 6.42
C GLN A 27 9.82 -1.59 5.29
N VAL A 28 10.47 -1.50 4.12
CA VAL A 28 10.30 -2.45 3.02
C VAL A 28 11.58 -3.27 2.83
N THR A 29 11.42 -4.57 2.63
CA THR A 29 12.50 -5.55 2.42
C THR A 29 12.23 -6.40 1.18
N GLY A 30 13.13 -7.32 0.86
CA GLY A 30 13.00 -8.26 -0.24
C GLY A 30 13.59 -7.75 -1.56
N PRO A 31 13.60 -8.60 -2.59
CA PRO A 31 14.29 -8.34 -3.85
C PRO A 31 13.74 -7.12 -4.61
N ASP A 32 12.42 -6.88 -4.49
CA ASP A 32 11.73 -5.81 -5.23
C ASP A 32 11.61 -4.50 -4.44
N ALA A 33 12.28 -4.36 -3.28
CA ALA A 33 12.23 -3.13 -2.47
C ALA A 33 12.76 -1.91 -3.22
N ALA A 34 13.85 -2.07 -3.99
CA ALA A 34 14.41 -1.01 -4.82
C ALA A 34 13.46 -0.64 -5.98
N ALA A 35 12.87 -1.65 -6.63
CA ALA A 35 11.88 -1.41 -7.69
C ALA A 35 10.67 -0.64 -7.15
N LEU A 36 10.20 -0.95 -5.95
CA LEU A 36 9.11 -0.19 -5.31
C LEU A 36 9.51 1.28 -5.07
N ALA A 37 10.74 1.54 -4.63
CA ALA A 37 11.22 2.91 -4.42
C ALA A 37 11.24 3.71 -5.73
N ASP A 38 11.72 3.10 -6.81
CA ASP A 38 11.79 3.72 -8.13
C ASP A 38 10.40 3.97 -8.73
N GLU A 39 9.52 2.97 -8.71
CA GLU A 39 8.12 3.10 -9.17
C GLU A 39 7.37 4.18 -8.39
N THR A 40 7.51 4.21 -7.06
CA THR A 40 6.86 5.22 -6.22
C THR A 40 7.38 6.63 -6.53
N ARG A 41 8.69 6.78 -6.75
CA ARG A 41 9.28 8.06 -7.19
C ARG A 41 8.73 8.50 -8.54
N GLN A 42 8.71 7.59 -9.52
CA GLN A 42 8.24 7.90 -10.87
C GLN A 42 6.77 8.31 -10.87
N ALA A 43 5.92 7.57 -10.15
CA ALA A 43 4.52 7.91 -9.95
C ALA A 43 4.36 9.30 -9.28
N TYR A 44 5.17 9.59 -8.25
CA TYR A 44 5.18 10.91 -7.62
C TYR A 44 5.52 12.02 -8.61
N GLU A 45 6.61 11.87 -9.37
CA GLU A 45 7.04 12.88 -10.34
C GLU A 45 6.02 13.10 -11.46
N GLN A 46 5.44 12.03 -11.98
CA GLN A 46 4.44 12.09 -13.03
C GLN A 46 3.20 12.86 -12.57
N GLN A 47 2.64 12.49 -11.42
CA GLN A 47 1.44 13.13 -10.87
C GLN A 47 1.73 14.55 -10.38
N ARG A 48 2.91 14.81 -9.82
CA ARG A 48 3.37 16.16 -9.47
C ARG A 48 3.36 17.06 -10.70
N ARG A 49 3.90 16.60 -11.83
CA ARG A 49 3.95 17.36 -13.10
C ARG A 49 2.55 17.63 -13.63
N SER A 50 1.66 16.63 -13.63
CA SER A 50 0.29 16.81 -14.14
C SER A 50 -0.54 17.78 -13.29
N THR A 51 -0.31 17.82 -11.98
CA THR A 51 -1.03 18.69 -11.03
C THR A 51 -0.32 20.02 -10.74
N HIS A 52 0.84 20.27 -11.36
CA HIS A 52 1.69 21.44 -11.09
C HIS A 52 2.05 21.60 -9.59
N THR A 53 2.16 20.49 -8.86
CA THR A 53 2.51 20.49 -7.44
C THR A 53 4.00 20.79 -7.25
N PRO A 54 4.42 21.61 -6.28
CA PRO A 54 5.84 21.81 -5.98
C PRO A 54 6.53 20.53 -5.52
N ASP A 55 7.86 20.46 -5.72
CA ASP A 55 8.62 19.29 -5.29
C ASP A 55 8.63 19.15 -3.77
N GLY A 56 8.66 17.92 -3.28
CA GLY A 56 8.60 17.62 -1.86
C GLY A 56 7.22 17.73 -1.21
N ARG A 57 6.20 18.22 -1.91
CA ARG A 57 4.84 18.40 -1.36
C ARG A 57 3.99 17.15 -1.57
N PRO A 58 3.08 16.82 -0.63
CA PRO A 58 2.03 15.82 -0.86
C PRO A 58 1.18 16.20 -2.08
N LEU A 59 0.74 15.19 -2.83
CA LEU A 59 -0.03 15.35 -4.07
C LEU A 59 -1.53 15.58 -3.83
N GLY A 60 -1.97 15.56 -2.57
CA GLY A 60 -3.36 15.82 -2.19
C GLY A 60 -3.98 14.64 -1.45
N ARG A 61 -5.24 14.32 -1.77
CA ARG A 61 -6.00 13.27 -1.10
C ARG A 61 -5.78 11.93 -1.78
N ALA A 62 -5.54 10.89 -0.99
CA ALA A 62 -5.76 9.52 -1.42
C ALA A 62 -7.28 9.28 -1.43
N TYR A 63 -7.83 8.85 -2.56
CA TYR A 63 -9.24 8.46 -2.66
C TYR A 63 -9.45 6.95 -2.44
N VAL A 64 -8.52 6.31 -1.75
CA VAL A 64 -8.54 4.86 -1.48
C VAL A 64 -8.60 4.64 0.02
N THR A 65 -9.55 3.83 0.46
CA THR A 65 -9.74 3.42 1.86
C THR A 65 -9.37 1.95 1.99
N ILE A 66 -8.58 1.62 3.02
CA ILE A 66 -8.37 0.22 3.42
C ILE A 66 -9.58 -0.20 4.24
N GLU A 67 -10.38 -1.13 3.72
CA GLU A 67 -11.66 -1.49 4.32
C GLU A 67 -11.60 -2.75 5.20
N GLY A 68 -10.57 -3.58 5.05
CA GLY A 68 -10.45 -4.82 5.82
C GLY A 68 -9.24 -5.65 5.45
N PHE A 69 -9.15 -6.82 6.08
CA PHE A 69 -8.06 -7.76 5.87
C PHE A 69 -8.52 -9.21 6.05
N ARG A 70 -7.71 -10.15 5.59
CA ARG A 70 -7.84 -11.58 5.91
C ARG A 70 -6.45 -12.19 6.08
N TRP A 71 -6.23 -12.88 7.20
CA TRP A 71 -5.01 -13.64 7.42
C TRP A 71 -4.97 -14.88 6.52
N LEU A 72 -3.84 -15.09 5.86
CA LEU A 72 -3.54 -16.30 5.08
C LEU A 72 -2.59 -17.22 5.86
N GLY A 73 -1.67 -16.64 6.62
CA GLY A 73 -0.77 -17.35 7.50
C GLY A 73 -0.08 -16.40 8.47
N TYR A 74 0.28 -16.91 9.65
CA TYR A 74 0.97 -16.14 10.67
C TYR A 74 1.89 -17.04 11.51
N THR A 75 3.14 -16.62 11.65
CA THR A 75 4.12 -17.16 12.58
C THR A 75 4.78 -16.01 13.35
N SER A 76 5.75 -16.30 14.22
CA SER A 76 6.56 -15.28 14.88
C SER A 76 7.41 -14.46 13.91
N ASP A 77 7.76 -15.04 12.75
CA ASP A 77 8.74 -14.45 11.83
C ASP A 77 8.14 -14.01 10.50
N LEU A 78 6.96 -14.53 10.15
CA LEU A 78 6.30 -14.29 8.88
C LEU A 78 4.80 -14.04 9.08
N ALA A 79 4.26 -13.14 8.28
CA ALA A 79 2.84 -12.85 8.24
C ALA A 79 2.41 -12.68 6.77
N ASP A 80 1.34 -13.35 6.37
CA ASP A 80 0.73 -13.19 5.06
C ASP A 80 -0.74 -12.82 5.24
N LEU A 81 -1.15 -11.72 4.61
CA LEU A 81 -2.52 -11.27 4.64
C LEU A 81 -2.95 -10.69 3.30
N ASP A 82 -4.23 -10.82 3.03
CA ASP A 82 -4.93 -10.03 2.04
C ASP A 82 -5.38 -8.71 2.67
N LEU A 83 -5.13 -7.57 2.01
CA LEU A 83 -5.69 -6.26 2.33
C LEU A 83 -6.74 -5.87 1.31
N VAL A 84 -7.92 -5.48 1.78
CA VAL A 84 -9.01 -4.97 0.92
C VAL A 84 -8.95 -3.46 0.87
N THR A 85 -8.86 -2.91 -0.33
CA THR A 85 -8.95 -1.48 -0.61
C THR A 85 -10.17 -1.17 -1.44
N ALA A 86 -10.80 -0.02 -1.19
CA ALA A 86 -11.90 0.51 -1.97
C ALA A 86 -11.61 1.94 -2.41
N GLY A 87 -12.00 2.29 -3.63
CA GLY A 87 -11.87 3.64 -4.17
C GLY A 87 -12.90 3.92 -5.27
N PRO A 88 -12.90 5.14 -5.83
CA PRO A 88 -13.80 5.49 -6.92
C PRO A 88 -13.43 4.72 -8.20
N GLY A 89 -14.44 4.17 -8.87
CA GLY A 89 -14.34 3.67 -10.24
C GLY A 89 -14.86 4.68 -11.27
N ASP A 90 -14.86 4.27 -12.54
CA ASP A 90 -15.22 5.13 -13.69
C ASP A 90 -16.70 5.55 -13.73
N SER A 91 -17.57 4.96 -12.90
CA SER A 91 -19.05 5.08 -13.00
C SER A 91 -19.76 5.43 -11.69
N ASP A 92 -19.15 6.24 -10.81
CA ASP A 92 -19.58 6.49 -9.41
C ASP A 92 -19.65 5.22 -8.54
N ALA A 93 -19.36 4.06 -9.11
CA ALA A 93 -19.28 2.79 -8.40
C ALA A 93 -18.01 2.74 -7.55
N THR A 94 -18.13 2.21 -6.33
CA THR A 94 -16.96 1.84 -5.53
C THR A 94 -16.34 0.58 -6.11
N VAL A 95 -15.08 0.67 -6.54
CA VAL A 95 -14.28 -0.49 -6.95
C VAL A 95 -13.52 -1.01 -5.76
N ARG A 96 -13.48 -2.33 -5.61
CA ARG A 96 -12.71 -3.02 -4.57
C ARG A 96 -11.61 -3.86 -5.21
N ALA A 97 -10.46 -3.85 -4.55
CA ALA A 97 -9.36 -4.72 -4.89
C ALA A 97 -8.77 -5.35 -3.63
N VAL A 98 -8.21 -6.54 -3.79
CA VAL A 98 -7.43 -7.22 -2.78
C VAL A 98 -5.95 -7.19 -3.18
N THR A 99 -5.08 -6.85 -2.24
CA THR A 99 -3.62 -6.91 -2.43
C THR A 99 -3.05 -7.85 -1.38
N ARG A 100 -2.25 -8.83 -1.81
CA ARG A 100 -1.52 -9.68 -0.87
C ARG A 100 -0.31 -8.92 -0.32
N VAL A 101 -0.17 -8.94 1.00
CA VAL A 101 0.93 -8.31 1.72
C VAL A 101 1.64 -9.35 2.56
N LEU A 102 2.91 -9.53 2.24
CA LEU A 102 3.83 -10.38 2.98
C LEU A 102 4.63 -9.50 3.95
N LEU A 103 4.77 -9.97 5.18
CA LEU A 103 5.60 -9.35 6.20
C LEU A 103 6.62 -10.33 6.74
N GLU A 104 7.76 -9.78 7.11
CA GLU A 104 8.87 -10.50 7.72
C GLU A 104 9.31 -9.75 8.98
N TRP A 105 9.49 -10.46 10.08
CA TRP A 105 10.05 -9.90 11.30
C TRP A 105 11.57 -9.81 11.15
N ARG A 106 12.12 -8.59 11.19
CA ARG A 106 13.56 -8.36 11.11
C ARG A 106 13.98 -7.28 12.08
N ASP A 107 15.06 -7.54 12.81
CA ASP A 107 15.71 -6.59 13.71
C ASP A 107 14.73 -5.95 14.73
N GLY A 108 13.75 -6.72 15.19
CA GLY A 108 12.78 -6.28 16.20
C GLY A 108 11.58 -5.50 15.66
N ASP A 109 11.37 -5.45 14.33
CA ASP A 109 10.22 -4.80 13.71
C ASP A 109 9.68 -5.60 12.51
N TRP A 110 8.40 -5.42 12.19
CA TRP A 110 7.81 -5.99 10.98
C TRP A 110 8.21 -5.16 9.76
N ARG A 111 8.73 -5.82 8.74
CA ARG A 111 9.01 -5.25 7.41
C ARG A 111 8.01 -5.81 6.40
N VAL A 112 7.53 -4.96 5.50
CA VAL A 112 6.75 -5.44 4.34
C VAL A 112 7.72 -5.94 3.28
N VAL A 113 7.48 -7.13 2.73
CA VAL A 113 8.20 -7.59 1.56
C VAL A 113 7.66 -6.82 0.34
N GLY A 114 8.56 -6.21 -0.43
CA GLY A 114 8.20 -5.45 -1.62
C GLY A 114 7.33 -6.28 -2.58
N PRO A 115 6.30 -5.68 -3.20
CA PRO A 115 5.44 -6.39 -4.14
C PRO A 115 6.27 -6.78 -5.38
N PRO A 116 5.89 -7.86 -6.08
CA PRO A 116 6.54 -8.23 -7.33
C PRO A 116 6.68 -7.04 -8.28
N ASN A 117 7.89 -6.84 -8.82
CA ASN A 117 8.24 -5.72 -9.69
C ASN A 117 8.03 -4.31 -9.07
N GLY A 118 7.91 -4.20 -7.76
CA GLY A 118 7.71 -2.92 -7.08
C GLY A 118 6.33 -2.30 -7.28
N ASN A 119 5.36 -3.03 -7.83
CA ASN A 119 4.06 -2.47 -8.21
C ASN A 119 2.90 -3.09 -7.43
N TRP A 120 2.39 -2.33 -6.46
CA TRP A 120 1.22 -2.71 -5.67
C TRP A 120 -0.06 -2.84 -6.50
N ALA A 121 -0.27 -1.95 -7.47
CA ALA A 121 -1.47 -1.96 -8.30
C ALA A 121 -1.50 -3.17 -9.23
N ALA A 122 -0.35 -3.56 -9.79
CA ALA A 122 -0.22 -4.78 -10.60
C ALA A 122 -0.37 -6.06 -9.76
N SER A 123 -0.15 -5.98 -8.44
CA SER A 123 -0.33 -7.09 -7.50
C SER A 123 -1.75 -7.15 -6.91
N ALA A 124 -2.63 -6.23 -7.29
CA ALA A 124 -3.99 -6.15 -6.81
C ALA A 124 -4.95 -6.90 -7.75
N ALA A 125 -5.89 -7.66 -7.17
CA ALA A 125 -6.95 -8.35 -7.91
C ALA A 125 -8.32 -7.72 -7.58
N PRO A 126 -9.20 -7.48 -8.56
CA PRO A 126 -10.54 -6.97 -8.29
C PRO A 126 -11.36 -8.00 -7.51
N ILE A 127 -12.22 -7.52 -6.62
CA ILE A 127 -13.20 -8.35 -5.89
C ILE A 127 -14.59 -7.71 -5.95
N GLU A 128 -15.63 -8.53 -6.07
CA GLU A 128 -17.02 -8.05 -6.11
C GLU A 128 -17.57 -7.71 -4.72
N SER A 129 -17.11 -8.43 -3.69
CA SER A 129 -17.53 -8.25 -2.29
C SER A 129 -16.35 -8.41 -1.33
N ALA A 130 -16.46 -7.75 -0.17
CA ALA A 130 -15.56 -7.92 0.96
C ALA A 130 -16.08 -8.92 2.00
N ASP A 131 -17.05 -9.75 1.64
CA ASP A 131 -17.50 -10.87 2.47
C ASP A 131 -16.35 -11.86 2.71
N GLY A 132 -16.26 -12.36 3.94
CA GLY A 132 -15.17 -13.24 4.36
C GLY A 132 -13.88 -12.52 4.76
N TYR A 133 -13.85 -11.17 4.73
CA TYR A 133 -12.77 -10.36 5.29
C TYR A 133 -13.17 -9.77 6.64
N THR A 134 -12.20 -9.63 7.55
CA THR A 134 -12.38 -8.84 8.77
C THR A 134 -12.37 -7.36 8.40
N ARG A 135 -13.53 -6.72 8.54
CA ARG A 135 -13.72 -5.30 8.21
C ARG A 135 -13.12 -4.43 9.30
N PHE A 136 -12.43 -3.36 8.89
CA PHE A 136 -12.12 -2.29 9.83
C PHE A 136 -13.41 -1.55 10.18
N PRO A 137 -13.54 -1.04 11.42
CA PRO A 137 -14.61 -0.11 11.74
C PRO A 137 -14.51 1.04 10.74
N GLN A 138 -15.61 1.37 10.05
CA GLN A 138 -15.60 2.56 9.21
C GLN A 138 -15.41 3.77 10.12
N GLY A 139 -14.26 4.43 9.99
CA GLY A 139 -14.07 5.77 10.53
C GLY A 139 -15.03 6.69 9.78
N GLY A 140 -15.91 7.38 10.52
CA GLY A 140 -16.92 8.29 9.98
C GLY A 140 -16.36 9.52 9.29
#